data_AF-A0A1W9N8Z7-F1
#
_entry.id   AF-A0A1W9N8Z7-F1
#
_cell.length_a   1.000
_cell.length_b   1.000
_cell.length_c   1.000
_cell.angle_alpha   90.00
_cell.angle_beta   90.00
_cell.angle_gamma   90.00
#
_symmetry.space_group_name_H-M   'P 1'
#
loop_
_entity.id
_entity.type
_entity.pdbx_description
1 polymer ?
#
loop_
_entity_poly.entity_id
_entity_poly.type
_entity_poly.pdbx_seq_one_letter_code
_entity_poly.pdbx_strand_id
1 'polypeptide(L)' 'LETSKSEVLKEAYMTSAEILINQGKQEGILEGKLEGIYQTIQGLKTAGAPMELIVKATGLSEEKIKQI' A
#
# COMPACT_ATOMS: atom_id res chain seq x y z
N LEU A 1 -20.72 0.14 16.65
CA LEU A 1 -21.34 1.24 15.86
C LEU A 1 -20.93 2.63 16.35
N GLU A 2 -20.53 2.83 17.62
CA GLU A 2 -20.14 4.17 18.13
C GLU A 2 -18.77 4.69 17.63
N THR A 3 -17.82 3.80 17.31
CA THR A 3 -16.49 4.16 16.80
C THR A 3 -16.54 4.91 15.47
N SER A 4 -17.41 4.50 14.55
CA SER A 4 -17.56 5.15 13.23
C SER A 4 -18.07 6.58 13.34
N LYS A 5 -18.98 6.87 14.28
CA LYS A 5 -19.54 8.22 14.44
C LYS A 5 -18.53 9.19 15.07
N SER A 6 -17.67 8.68 15.96
CA SER A 6 -16.58 9.42 16.59
C SER A 6 -15.46 9.78 15.61
N GLU A 7 -15.06 8.87 14.72
CA GLU A 7 -14.02 9.13 13.72
C GLU A 7 -14.47 10.17 12.69
N VAL A 8 -15.71 10.07 12.23
CA VAL A 8 -16.33 11.04 11.31
C VAL A 8 -16.43 12.44 11.94
N LEU A 9 -16.76 12.53 13.23
CA LEU A 9 -16.73 13.80 13.97
C LEU A 9 -15.31 14.34 14.11
N LYS A 10 -14.31 13.47 14.29
CA LYS A 10 -12.91 13.87 14.43
C LYS A 10 -12.37 14.47 13.14
N GLU A 11 -12.70 13.89 11.99
CA GLU A 11 -12.39 14.48 10.67
C GLU A 11 -13.03 15.85 10.48
N ALA A 12 -14.27 16.05 10.93
CA ALA A 12 -14.96 17.34 10.82
C ALA A 12 -14.35 18.46 11.69
N TYR A 13 -13.56 18.14 12.70
CA TYR A 13 -12.91 19.09 13.60
C TYR A 13 -11.37 19.09 13.52
N MET A 14 -10.78 18.40 12.54
CA MET A 14 -9.33 18.44 12.34
C MET A 14 -8.87 19.82 11.86
N THR A 15 -7.76 20.27 12.42
CA THR A 15 -7.03 21.43 11.92
C THR A 15 -6.38 21.12 10.58
N SER A 16 -6.09 22.16 9.79
CA SER A 16 -5.36 21.98 8.52
C SER A 16 -4.01 21.28 8.70
N ALA A 17 -3.33 21.49 9.84
CA ALA A 17 -2.08 20.80 10.16
C ALA A 17 -2.27 19.29 10.35
N GLU A 18 -3.33 18.87 11.05
CA GLU A 18 -3.64 17.45 11.26
C GLU A 18 -4.06 16.75 9.96
N ILE A 19 -4.80 17.45 9.08
CA ILE A 19 -5.15 16.96 7.75
C ILE A 19 -3.88 16.68 6.94
N LEU A 20 -2.96 17.65 6.86
CA LEU A 20 -1.71 17.50 6.11
C LEU A 20 -0.82 16.37 6.65
N ILE A 21 -0.73 16.23 7.98
CA ILE A 21 0.03 15.13 8.59
C ILE A 21 -0.61 13.77 8.26
N ASN A 22 -1.93 13.67 8.32
CA ASN A 22 -2.62 12.43 7.99
C ASN A 22 -2.50 12.08 6.51
N GLN A 23 -2.60 13.06 5.62
CA GLN A 23 -2.34 12.88 4.19
C GLN A 23 -0.92 12.35 3.95
N GLY A 24 0.10 13.00 4.51
CA GLY A 24 1.49 12.55 4.36
C GLY A 24 1.73 11.15 4.93
N LYS A 25 1.07 10.78 6.04
CA LYS A 25 1.12 9.40 6.56
C LYS A 25 0.47 8.39 5.62
N GLN A 26 -0.70 8.72 5.06
CA GLN A 26 -1.39 7.84 4.11
C GLN A 26 -0.59 7.66 2.83
N GLU A 27 -0.03 8.75 2.29
CA GLU A 27 0.88 8.73 1.14
C GLU A 27 2.11 7.87 1.43
N GLY A 28 2.80 8.10 2.55
CA GLY A 28 3.98 7.30 2.91
C GLY A 28 3.69 5.81 3.10
N ILE A 29 2.53 5.45 3.67
CA ILE A 29 2.10 4.04 3.78
C ILE A 29 1.87 3.44 2.39
N LEU A 30 1.25 4.20 1.48
CA LEU A 30 0.98 3.75 0.12
C LEU A 30 2.28 3.57 -0.67
N GLU A 31 3.18 4.55 -0.63
CA GLU A 31 4.50 4.51 -1.27
C GLU A 31 5.33 3.33 -0.74
N GLY A 32 5.42 3.17 0.58
CA GLY A 32 6.17 2.07 1.18
C GLY A 32 5.60 0.69 0.81
N LYS A 33 4.28 0.56 0.70
CA LYS A 33 3.64 -0.68 0.23
C LYS A 33 4.00 -0.96 -1.25
N LEU A 34 3.98 0.05 -2.10
CA LEU A 34 4.34 -0.09 -3.52
C LEU A 34 5.81 -0.46 -3.68
N GLU A 35 6.70 0.20 -2.95
CA GLU A 35 8.14 -0.11 -2.95
C GLU A 35 8.40 -1.54 -2.46
N GLY A 36 7.76 -1.96 -1.36
CA GLY A 36 7.91 -3.32 -0.84
C GLY A 36 7.45 -4.40 -1.84
N ILE A 37 6.35 -4.16 -2.56
CA ILE A 37 5.88 -5.06 -3.62
C ILE A 37 6.90 -5.11 -4.76
N TYR A 38 7.41 -3.96 -5.20
CA TYR A 38 8.43 -3.88 -6.25
C TYR A 38 9.69 -4.68 -5.89
N GLN A 39 10.24 -4.44 -4.69
CA GLN A 39 11.42 -5.14 -4.20
C GLN A 39 11.18 -6.64 -4.08
N THR A 40 10.01 -7.06 -3.61
CA THR A 40 9.62 -8.47 -3.52
C THR A 40 9.59 -9.13 -4.90
N ILE A 41 8.97 -8.50 -5.89
CA ILE A 41 8.91 -9.02 -7.27
C ILE A 41 10.30 -9.16 -7.85
N GLN A 42 11.13 -8.11 -7.75
CA GLN A 42 12.49 -8.12 -8.28
C GLN A 42 13.33 -9.21 -7.60
N GLY A 43 13.29 -9.30 -6.27
CA GLY A 43 14.00 -10.34 -5.52
C GLY A 43 13.59 -11.75 -5.93
N LEU A 44 12.29 -12.01 -6.10
CA LEU A 44 11.78 -13.30 -6.53
C LEU A 44 12.16 -13.63 -7.99
N LYS A 45 12.10 -12.64 -8.90
CA LYS A 45 12.57 -12.79 -10.29
C LYS A 45 14.05 -13.13 -10.33
N THR A 46 14.88 -12.42 -9.58
CA THR A 46 16.32 -12.68 -9.48
C THR A 46 16.61 -14.07 -8.89
N ALA A 47 15.81 -14.53 -7.94
CA ALA A 47 15.91 -15.88 -7.38
C ALA A 47 15.39 -16.99 -8.32
N GLY A 48 14.87 -16.65 -9.50
CA GLY A 48 14.33 -17.61 -10.45
C GLY A 48 12.99 -18.22 -10.01
N ALA A 49 12.25 -17.53 -9.14
CA ALA A 49 10.93 -18.00 -8.70
C ALA A 49 9.95 -18.10 -9.89
N PRO A 50 9.11 -19.14 -9.93
CA PRO A 50 8.12 -19.27 -10.99
C PRO A 50 7.06 -18.16 -10.87
N MET A 51 6.53 -17.71 -12.02
CA MET A 51 5.56 -16.61 -12.08
C MET A 51 4.34 -16.84 -11.18
N GLU A 52 3.83 -18.07 -11.11
CA GLU A 52 2.71 -18.44 -10.23
C GLU A 52 2.99 -18.14 -8.75
N LEU A 53 4.22 -18.37 -8.29
CA LEU A 53 4.61 -18.05 -6.90
C LEU A 53 4.66 -16.54 -6.67
N ILE A 54 5.14 -15.77 -7.66
CA ILE A 54 5.19 -14.30 -7.58
C ILE A 54 3.78 -13.71 -7.54
N VAL A 55 2.86 -14.23 -8.38
CA VAL A 55 1.43 -13.89 -8.35
C VAL A 55 0.84 -14.16 -6.97
N LYS A 56 1.08 -15.35 -6.40
CA LYS A 56 0.58 -15.72 -5.07
C LYS A 56 1.15 -14.86 -3.94
N ALA A 57 2.44 -14.54 -4.00
CA ALA A 57 3.12 -13.76 -2.96
C ALA A 57 2.71 -12.28 -2.96
N THR A 58 2.41 -11.71 -4.14
CA THR A 58 2.15 -10.28 -4.31
C THR A 58 0.66 -9.95 -4.45
N GLY A 59 -0.16 -10.94 -4.82
CA GLY A 59 -1.57 -10.75 -5.16
C GLY A 59 -1.80 -10.00 -6.48
N LEU A 60 -0.75 -9.73 -7.26
CA LEU A 60 -0.85 -9.03 -8.54
C LEU A 60 -1.05 -9.99 -9.71
N SER A 61 -1.68 -9.50 -10.77
CA SER A 61 -1.77 -10.25 -12.03
C SER A 61 -0.39 -10.39 -12.67
N GLU A 62 -0.20 -11.46 -13.43
CA GLU A 62 1.02 -11.69 -14.20
C GLU A 62 1.35 -10.51 -15.14
N GLU A 63 0.33 -9.91 -15.77
CA GLU A 63 0.51 -8.73 -16.62
C GLU A 63 1.11 -7.56 -15.84
N LYS A 64 0.62 -7.31 -14.62
CA LYS A 64 1.14 -6.23 -13.77
C LYS A 64 2.57 -6.52 -13.30
N ILE A 65 2.88 -7.77 -12.99
CA ILE A 65 4.22 -8.22 -12.60
C ILE A 65 5.21 -8.10 -13.77
N LYS A 66 4.77 -8.28 -15.02
CA LYS A 66 5.61 -8.11 -16.22
C LYS A 66 5.95 -6.64 -16.51
N GLN A 67 5.13 -5.70 -16.05
CA GLN A 67 5.38 -4.26 -16.17
C GLN A 67 6.32 -3.71 -15.08
N ILE A 68 6.65 -4.54 -14.08
CA ILE A 68 7.55 -4.24 -12.96
C ILE A 68 8.92 -4.86 -13.23
#